data_AF-A0A524FSJ3-F1
#
_entry.id   AF-A0A524FSJ3-F1
#
_cell.length_a   1.000
_cell.length_b   1.000
_cell.length_c   1.000
_cell.angle_alpha   90.00
_cell.angle_beta   90.00
_cell.angle_gamma   90.00
#
_symmetry.space_group_name_H-M   'P 1'
#
loop_
_entity.id
_entity.type
_entity.pdbx_description
1 polymer ?
#
loop_
_entity_poly.entity_id
_entity_poly.type
_entity_poly.pdbx_seq_one_letter_code
_entity_poly.pdbx_strand_id
1 'polypeptide(L)'
;MEELDKVLQALDVVERYEEYLFRRIWGKMLIVIGIVFPLGALISLNATLLASVISLDASIVSLLANVITFTLLIGYIGYSFYESWKTVGDRPDEEHRDSKHGPLIGFVWFLAFVLASLLPEDLRLVSLLWAASASCLLTFLILRAVGSHGRVRILFLLGISLGVISFPLLLISDTVLLGYLALTAFSICFIVAGLVMNKMAAGMLRPRV
;
A
#
# COMPACT_ATOMS: atom_id res chain seq x y z
N MET A 1 32.67 23.76 -17.85
CA MET A 1 31.39 23.20 -18.35
C MET A 1 31.38 21.68 -18.28
N GLU A 2 32.44 20.99 -18.69
CA GLU A 2 32.50 19.51 -18.66
C GLU A 2 32.44 18.88 -17.25
N GLU A 3 33.02 19.52 -16.24
CA GLU A 3 32.91 19.06 -14.84
C GLU A 3 31.51 19.29 -14.26
N LEU A 4 30.83 20.37 -14.66
CA LEU A 4 29.45 20.66 -14.26
C LEU A 4 28.50 19.60 -14.86
N ASP A 5 28.72 19.20 -16.11
CA ASP A 5 27.95 18.14 -16.75
C ASP A 5 28.17 16.77 -16.09
N LYS A 6 29.41 16.46 -15.67
CA LYS A 6 29.70 15.23 -14.91
C LYS A 6 29.05 15.22 -13.53
N VAL A 7 29.02 16.37 -12.84
CA VAL A 7 28.33 16.53 -11.55
C VAL A 7 26.81 16.40 -11.72
N LEU A 8 26.22 17.02 -12.75
CA LEU A 8 24.80 16.87 -13.08
C LEU A 8 24.44 15.42 -13.45
N GLN A 9 25.31 14.72 -14.18
CA GLN A 9 25.13 13.29 -14.49
C GLN A 9 25.18 12.42 -13.23
N ALA A 10 26.12 12.69 -12.32
CA ALA A 10 26.21 11.96 -11.06
C ALA A 10 24.97 12.20 -10.17
N LEU A 11 24.48 13.44 -10.11
CA LEU A 11 23.22 13.80 -9.42
C LEU A 11 22.00 13.10 -10.04
N ASP A 12 21.85 13.07 -11.37
CA ASP A 12 20.74 12.35 -12.04
C ASP A 12 20.82 10.83 -11.80
N VAL A 13 22.02 10.24 -11.71
CA VAL A 13 22.19 8.82 -11.37
C VAL A 13 21.79 8.53 -9.92
N VAL A 14 22.12 9.42 -8.98
CA VAL A 14 21.76 9.30 -7.57
C VAL A 14 20.25 9.49 -7.35
N GLU A 15 19.65 10.51 -7.95
CA GLU A 15 18.21 10.79 -7.88
C GLU A 15 17.38 9.63 -8.48
N ARG A 16 17.86 9.04 -9.59
CA ARG A 16 17.25 7.83 -10.17
C ARG A 16 17.39 6.59 -9.28
N TYR A 17 18.44 6.49 -8.48
CA TYR A 17 18.63 5.35 -7.58
C TYR A 17 17.67 5.40 -6.40
N GLU A 18 17.42 6.59 -5.84
CA GLU A 18 16.42 6.78 -4.79
C GLU A 18 15.00 6.52 -5.31
N GLU A 19 14.65 7.05 -6.49
CA GLU A 19 13.37 6.78 -7.13
C GLU A 19 13.19 5.27 -7.44
N TYR A 20 14.27 4.59 -7.85
CA TYR A 20 14.29 3.15 -8.06
C TYR A 20 14.00 2.37 -6.77
N LEU A 21 14.72 2.66 -5.69
CA LEU A 21 14.56 1.97 -4.40
C LEU A 21 13.13 2.18 -3.88
N PHE A 22 12.64 3.41 -3.91
CA PHE A 22 11.28 3.74 -3.51
C PHE A 22 10.24 2.94 -4.30
N ARG A 23 10.34 2.92 -5.64
CA ARG A 23 9.41 2.18 -6.49
C ARG A 23 9.45 0.68 -6.22
N ARG A 24 10.63 0.12 -5.99
CA ARG A 24 10.79 -1.30 -5.68
C ARG A 24 10.19 -1.67 -4.33
N ILE A 25 10.39 -0.84 -3.31
CA ILE A 25 9.87 -1.08 -1.96
C ILE A 25 8.34 -0.99 -1.95
N TRP A 26 7.79 0.10 -2.49
CA TRP A 26 6.35 0.26 -2.62
C TRP A 26 5.73 -0.83 -3.50
N GLY A 27 6.38 -1.23 -4.58
CA GLY A 27 5.92 -2.31 -5.44
C GLY A 27 5.76 -3.63 -4.70
N LYS A 28 6.74 -4.02 -3.87
CA LYS A 28 6.66 -5.19 -2.99
C LYS A 28 5.57 -5.02 -1.91
N MET A 29 5.51 -3.85 -1.29
CA MET A 29 4.54 -3.56 -0.23
C MET A 29 3.10 -3.68 -0.72
N LEU A 30 2.79 -3.13 -1.90
CA LEU A 30 1.47 -3.23 -2.51
C LEU A 30 1.08 -4.69 -2.79
N ILE A 31 2.02 -5.52 -3.26
CA ILE A 31 1.77 -6.95 -3.46
C ILE A 31 1.46 -7.64 -2.13
N VAL A 32 2.25 -7.38 -1.08
CA VAL A 32 2.02 -7.98 0.23
C VAL A 32 0.68 -7.55 0.82
N ILE A 33 0.34 -6.27 0.74
CA ILE A 33 -0.98 -5.75 1.17
C ILE A 33 -2.10 -6.45 0.40
N GLY A 34 -1.97 -6.58 -0.93
CA GLY A 34 -2.95 -7.24 -1.79
C GLY A 34 -3.10 -8.75 -1.55
N ILE A 35 -2.23 -9.38 -0.78
CA ILE A 35 -2.32 -10.81 -0.44
C ILE A 35 -2.74 -11.00 1.02
N VAL A 36 -2.00 -10.40 1.95
CA VAL A 36 -2.15 -10.64 3.39
C VAL A 36 -3.46 -10.07 3.91
N PHE A 37 -3.84 -8.86 3.49
CA PHE A 37 -5.08 -8.23 3.97
C PHE A 37 -6.33 -9.02 3.54
N PRO A 38 -6.49 -9.38 2.25
CA PRO A 38 -7.63 -10.18 1.80
C PRO A 38 -7.69 -11.58 2.41
N LEU A 39 -6.54 -12.24 2.61
CA LEU A 39 -6.51 -13.53 3.31
C LEU A 39 -6.99 -13.42 4.76
N GLY A 40 -6.55 -12.39 5.48
CA GLY A 40 -7.02 -12.11 6.83
C GLY A 40 -8.54 -11.90 6.89
N ALA A 41 -9.07 -11.08 5.98
CA ALA A 41 -10.51 -10.85 5.87
C ALA A 41 -11.29 -12.10 5.47
N LEU A 42 -10.76 -12.95 4.59
CA LEU A 42 -11.38 -14.22 4.20
C LEU A 42 -11.48 -15.21 5.37
N ILE A 43 -10.45 -15.30 6.21
CA ILE A 43 -10.47 -16.12 7.43
C ILE A 43 -11.56 -15.59 8.38
N SER A 44 -11.66 -14.27 8.54
CA SER A 44 -12.70 -13.64 9.37
C SER A 44 -14.12 -13.87 8.82
N LEU A 45 -14.33 -13.79 7.50
CA LEU A 45 -15.62 -14.07 6.87
C LEU A 45 -16.05 -15.54 7.03
N ASN A 46 -15.09 -16.46 7.07
CA ASN A 46 -15.33 -17.88 7.23
C ASN A 46 -15.10 -18.36 8.67
N ALA A 47 -15.05 -17.44 9.65
CA ALA A 47 -14.66 -17.76 11.02
C ALA A 47 -15.55 -18.80 11.68
N THR A 48 -16.85 -18.85 11.35
CA THR A 48 -17.79 -19.86 11.85
C THR A 48 -17.49 -21.26 11.33
N LEU A 49 -17.14 -21.38 10.05
CA LEU A 49 -16.73 -22.66 9.44
C LEU A 49 -15.40 -23.11 10.04
N LEU A 50 -14.42 -22.22 10.14
CA LEU A 50 -13.13 -22.51 10.75
C LEU A 50 -13.29 -22.93 12.22
N ALA A 51 -14.01 -22.15 13.02
CA ALA A 51 -14.32 -22.43 14.43
C ALA A 51 -14.83 -23.87 14.65
N SER A 52 -15.74 -24.35 13.79
CA SER A 52 -16.28 -25.71 13.89
C SER A 52 -15.24 -26.82 13.66
N VAL A 53 -14.20 -26.56 12.86
CA VAL A 53 -13.12 -27.53 12.58
C VAL A 53 -12.07 -27.54 13.70
N ILE A 54 -11.74 -26.37 14.26
CA ILE A 54 -10.70 -26.22 15.29
C ILE A 54 -11.25 -26.25 16.73
N SER A 55 -12.57 -26.44 16.91
CA SER A 55 -13.25 -26.44 18.21
C SER A 55 -12.97 -25.19 19.04
N LEU A 56 -12.86 -24.03 18.37
CA LEU A 56 -12.67 -22.73 18.98
C LEU A 56 -13.91 -21.86 18.75
N ASP A 57 -14.07 -20.81 19.55
CA ASP A 57 -15.13 -19.84 19.30
C ASP A 57 -14.81 -18.98 18.06
N ALA A 58 -15.82 -18.69 17.24
CA ALA A 58 -15.68 -17.90 16.02
C ALA A 58 -15.18 -16.48 16.31
N SER A 59 -15.54 -15.93 17.48
CA SER A 59 -15.04 -14.65 17.95
C SER A 59 -13.51 -14.65 18.13
N ILE A 60 -12.96 -15.73 18.69
CA ILE A 60 -11.52 -15.92 18.92
C ILE A 60 -10.78 -16.11 17.60
N VAL A 61 -11.34 -16.90 16.68
CA VAL A 61 -10.75 -17.12 15.34
C VAL A 61 -10.66 -15.80 14.57
N SER A 62 -11.73 -15.02 14.54
CA SER A 62 -11.75 -13.69 13.88
C SER A 62 -10.78 -12.71 14.53
N LEU A 63 -10.71 -12.68 15.88
CA LEU A 63 -9.76 -11.85 16.60
C LEU A 63 -8.31 -12.20 16.24
N LEU A 64 -7.95 -13.49 16.30
CA LEU A 64 -6.60 -13.96 15.96
C LEU A 64 -6.25 -13.64 14.50
N ALA A 65 -7.17 -13.87 13.57
CA ALA A 65 -6.97 -13.55 12.16
C ALA A 65 -6.65 -12.06 11.97
N ASN A 66 -7.42 -11.17 12.59
CA ASN A 66 -7.21 -9.73 12.50
C ASN A 66 -5.89 -9.30 13.17
N VAL A 67 -5.56 -9.83 14.34
CA VAL A 67 -4.29 -9.53 15.05
C VAL A 67 -3.09 -9.98 14.23
N ILE A 68 -3.10 -11.21 13.70
CA ILE A 68 -2.02 -11.74 12.86
C ILE A 68 -1.87 -10.90 11.59
N THR A 69 -2.99 -10.61 10.91
CA THR A 69 -3.00 -9.81 9.68
C THR A 69 -2.42 -8.42 9.93
N PHE A 70 -2.87 -7.74 10.99
CA PHE A 70 -2.38 -6.42 11.37
C PHE A 70 -0.90 -6.43 11.72
N THR A 71 -0.47 -7.42 12.51
CA THR A 71 0.94 -7.59 12.91
C THR A 71 1.84 -7.83 11.70
N LEU A 72 1.42 -8.69 10.77
CA LEU A 72 2.17 -8.97 9.54
C LEU A 72 2.25 -7.73 8.64
N LEU A 73 1.15 -7.00 8.47
CA LEU A 73 1.14 -5.81 7.62
C LEU A 73 1.99 -4.69 8.22
N ILE A 74 1.79 -4.34 9.49
CA ILE A 74 2.59 -3.30 10.15
C ILE A 74 4.06 -3.71 10.24
N GLY A 75 4.34 -4.97 10.60
CA GLY A 75 5.69 -5.48 10.67
C GLY A 75 6.41 -5.40 9.33
N TYR A 76 5.76 -5.82 8.25
CA TYR A 76 6.34 -5.78 6.91
C TYR A 76 6.51 -4.35 6.36
N ILE A 77 5.50 -3.50 6.55
CA ILE A 77 5.54 -2.10 6.13
C ILE A 77 6.65 -1.36 6.90
N GLY A 78 6.66 -1.48 8.22
CA GLY A 78 7.66 -0.87 9.10
C GLY A 78 9.08 -1.34 8.77
N TYR A 79 9.27 -2.64 8.59
CA TYR A 79 10.56 -3.21 8.16
C TYR A 79 11.01 -2.65 6.80
N SER A 80 10.12 -2.63 5.81
CA SER A 80 10.44 -2.19 4.44
C SER A 80 10.82 -0.71 4.37
N PHE A 81 10.14 0.14 5.14
CA PHE A 81 10.48 1.56 5.24
C PHE A 81 11.73 1.80 6.09
N TYR A 82 11.95 1.02 7.16
CA TYR A 82 13.16 1.11 7.97
C TYR A 82 14.41 0.71 7.17
N GLU A 83 14.35 -0.38 6.41
CA GLU A 83 15.45 -0.83 5.54
C GLU A 83 15.77 0.23 4.47
N SER A 84 14.74 0.85 3.88
CA SER A 84 14.87 1.97 2.95
C SER A 84 15.50 3.21 3.59
N TRP A 85 15.08 3.55 4.81
CA TRP A 85 15.60 4.71 5.52
C TRP A 85 17.07 4.52 5.85
N LYS A 86 17.44 3.34 6.35
CA LYS A 86 18.83 3.01 6.67
C LYS A 86 19.74 3.14 5.44
N THR A 87 19.25 2.76 4.27
CA THR A 87 20.03 2.88 3.02
C THR A 87 20.20 4.31 2.51
N VAL A 88 19.32 5.24 2.92
CA VAL A 88 19.42 6.68 2.59
C VAL A 88 20.16 7.47 3.68
N GLY A 89 19.99 7.10 4.95
CA GLY A 89 20.51 7.79 6.13
C GLY A 89 22.01 7.62 6.39
N ASP A 90 22.72 6.75 5.65
CA ASP A 90 24.19 6.64 5.71
C ASP A 90 24.90 7.76 4.93
N ARG A 91 24.19 8.80 4.46
CA ARG A 91 24.81 10.01 3.89
C ARG A 91 25.04 11.07 4.98
N PRO A 92 26.31 11.41 5.29
CA PRO A 92 26.64 12.30 6.41
C PRO A 92 26.39 13.79 6.17
N ASP A 93 26.00 14.22 4.96
CA ASP A 93 26.11 15.63 4.54
C ASP A 93 24.80 16.37 4.26
N GLU A 94 23.62 15.78 4.45
CA GLU A 94 22.34 16.48 4.23
C GLU A 94 21.61 16.83 5.53
N GLU A 95 21.47 18.15 5.72
CA GLU A 95 20.64 18.80 6.74
C GLU A 95 19.26 18.13 6.79
N HIS A 96 18.85 17.64 7.97
CA HIS A 96 17.69 16.76 8.24
C HIS A 96 16.28 17.32 7.92
N ARG A 97 16.14 18.19 6.92
CA ARG A 97 14.84 18.68 6.45
C ARG A 97 14.31 17.76 5.36
N ASP A 98 13.18 17.12 5.66
CA ASP A 98 12.21 16.48 4.73
C ASP A 98 11.96 14.98 4.82
N SER A 99 12.44 14.33 5.89
CA SER A 99 12.19 12.89 6.07
C SER A 99 10.91 12.53 6.87
N LYS A 100 10.01 13.48 7.15
CA LYS A 100 8.78 13.22 7.95
C LYS A 100 7.58 12.70 7.16
N HIS A 101 7.70 12.53 5.84
CA HIS A 101 6.57 12.15 4.99
C HIS A 101 6.15 10.68 5.17
N GLY A 102 7.08 9.77 5.53
CA GLY A 102 6.76 8.36 5.84
C GLY A 102 5.77 8.20 7.01
N PRO A 103 6.06 8.76 8.20
CA PRO A 103 5.12 8.78 9.32
C PRO A 103 3.77 9.43 8.98
N LEU A 104 3.77 10.50 8.17
CA LEU A 104 2.54 11.16 7.73
C LEU A 104 1.69 10.23 6.84
N ILE A 105 2.31 9.50 5.90
CA ILE A 105 1.63 8.49 5.09
C ILE A 105 1.06 7.40 6.00
N GLY A 106 1.85 6.88 6.94
CA GLY A 106 1.35 5.89 7.91
C GLY A 106 0.15 6.39 8.71
N PHE A 107 0.17 7.64 9.16
CA PHE A 107 -0.95 8.26 9.88
C PHE A 107 -2.21 8.40 9.01
N VAL A 108 -2.06 8.80 7.74
CA VAL A 108 -3.17 8.89 6.80
C VAL A 108 -3.83 7.53 6.58
N TRP A 109 -3.03 6.49 6.37
CA TRP A 109 -3.54 5.13 6.22
C TRP A 109 -4.26 4.67 7.50
N PHE A 110 -3.62 4.84 8.66
CA PHE A 110 -4.23 4.49 9.94
C PHE A 110 -5.58 5.19 10.13
N LEU A 111 -5.65 6.50 9.93
CA LEU A 111 -6.87 7.27 10.10
C LEU A 111 -7.97 6.84 9.12
N ALA A 112 -7.64 6.58 7.85
CA ALA A 112 -8.60 6.15 6.85
C ALA A 112 -9.24 4.79 7.21
N PHE A 113 -8.42 3.83 7.66
CA PHE A 113 -8.92 2.50 8.06
C PHE A 113 -9.67 2.52 9.41
N VAL A 114 -9.27 3.39 10.34
CA VAL A 114 -10.04 3.61 11.59
C VAL A 114 -11.40 4.20 11.26
N LEU A 115 -11.47 5.24 10.42
CA LEU A 115 -12.75 5.84 10.01
C LEU A 115 -13.63 4.83 9.26
N ALA A 116 -13.05 3.97 8.42
CA ALA A 116 -13.80 2.89 7.77
C ALA A 116 -14.39 1.87 8.77
N SER A 117 -13.72 1.63 9.89
CA SER A 117 -14.23 0.72 10.93
C SER A 117 -15.44 1.26 11.69
N LEU A 118 -15.73 2.56 11.58
CA LEU A 118 -16.90 3.21 12.19
C LEU A 118 -18.16 3.16 11.31
N LEU A 119 -18.03 2.69 10.07
CA LEU A 119 -19.18 2.56 9.16
C LEU A 119 -20.02 1.30 9.49
N PRO A 120 -21.31 1.30 9.15
CA PRO A 120 -22.20 0.16 9.36
C PRO A 120 -21.63 -1.15 8.77
N GLU A 121 -21.94 -2.28 9.40
CA GLU A 121 -21.41 -3.59 8.99
C GLU A 121 -21.70 -3.92 7.53
N ASP A 122 -22.89 -3.54 7.05
CA ASP A 122 -23.33 -3.73 5.66
C ASP A 122 -22.41 -3.04 4.64
N LEU A 123 -21.79 -1.93 5.03
CA LEU A 123 -20.88 -1.15 4.19
C LEU A 123 -19.41 -1.42 4.52
N ARG A 124 -19.12 -2.21 5.56
CA ARG A 124 -17.78 -2.33 6.12
C ARG A 124 -16.77 -2.82 5.09
N LEU A 125 -17.11 -3.80 4.26
CA LEU A 125 -16.20 -4.33 3.24
C LEU A 125 -15.97 -3.35 2.08
N VAL A 126 -17.01 -2.62 1.66
CA VAL A 126 -16.89 -1.58 0.62
C VAL A 126 -16.12 -0.37 1.15
N SER A 127 -16.31 -0.02 2.41
CA SER A 127 -15.60 1.07 3.07
C SER A 127 -14.09 0.85 3.15
N LEU A 128 -13.62 -0.41 3.16
CA LEU A 128 -12.20 -0.74 3.08
C LEU A 128 -11.61 -0.35 1.71
N LEU A 129 -12.39 -0.51 0.63
CA LEU A 129 -11.98 -0.02 -0.70
C LEU A 129 -11.92 1.50 -0.73
N TRP A 130 -12.85 2.18 -0.07
CA TRP A 130 -12.82 3.65 0.06
C TRP A 130 -11.66 4.15 0.90
N ALA A 131 -11.38 3.51 2.04
CA ALA A 131 -10.22 3.83 2.87
C ALA A 131 -8.92 3.63 2.09
N ALA A 132 -8.78 2.52 1.38
CA ALA A 132 -7.63 2.26 0.53
C ALA A 132 -7.50 3.27 -0.62
N SER A 133 -8.62 3.62 -1.26
CA SER A 133 -8.69 4.65 -2.31
C SER A 133 -8.20 6.00 -1.79
N ALA A 134 -8.80 6.49 -0.71
CA ALA A 134 -8.45 7.76 -0.07
C ALA A 134 -6.98 7.78 0.37
N SER A 135 -6.53 6.68 0.99
CA SER A 135 -5.13 6.54 1.44
C SER A 135 -4.16 6.62 0.27
N CYS A 136 -4.43 5.94 -0.85
CA CYS A 136 -3.57 5.99 -2.03
C CYS A 136 -3.53 7.39 -2.67
N LEU A 137 -4.68 8.06 -2.77
CA LEU A 137 -4.77 9.42 -3.32
C LEU A 137 -4.04 10.44 -2.43
N LEU A 138 -4.23 10.39 -1.12
CA LEU A 138 -3.55 11.25 -0.17
C LEU A 138 -2.04 10.98 -0.13
N THR A 139 -1.64 9.71 -0.17
CA THR A 139 -0.22 9.32 -0.28
C THR A 139 0.40 9.93 -1.54
N PHE A 140 -0.29 9.86 -2.68
CA PHE A 140 0.16 10.49 -3.91
C PHE A 140 0.30 12.01 -3.77
N LEU A 141 -0.67 12.69 -3.14
CA LEU A 141 -0.61 14.13 -2.92
C LEU A 141 0.55 14.53 -2.00
N ILE A 142 0.79 13.78 -0.91
CA ILE A 142 1.91 14.00 0.00
C ILE A 142 3.24 13.86 -0.76
N LEU A 143 3.41 12.78 -1.51
CA LEU A 143 4.63 12.54 -2.30
C LEU A 143 4.84 13.57 -3.40
N ARG A 144 3.76 14.12 -3.97
CA ARG A 144 3.82 15.18 -4.96
C ARG A 144 4.18 16.53 -4.34
N ALA A 145 3.67 16.83 -3.15
CA ALA A 145 3.93 18.08 -2.43
C ALA A 145 5.39 18.18 -1.95
N VAL A 146 5.97 17.05 -1.53
CA VAL A 146 7.37 16.96 -1.05
C VAL A 146 8.38 16.98 -2.21
N GLY A 147 7.94 16.93 -3.48
CA GLY A 147 8.80 17.05 -4.65
C GLY A 147 9.68 15.83 -4.95
N SER A 148 9.98 14.98 -3.97
CA SER A 148 10.96 13.89 -4.14
C SER A 148 10.48 12.71 -4.99
N HIS A 149 9.16 12.49 -5.14
CA HIS A 149 8.62 11.28 -5.81
C HIS A 149 7.38 11.54 -6.67
N GLY A 150 7.13 12.79 -7.09
CA GLY A 150 5.90 13.24 -7.76
C GLY A 150 5.55 12.57 -9.11
N ARG A 151 6.41 11.70 -9.64
CA ARG A 151 6.20 10.94 -10.89
C ARG A 151 5.53 9.57 -10.69
N VAL A 152 5.26 9.15 -9.46
CA VAL A 152 4.61 7.87 -9.17
C VAL A 152 3.09 7.98 -9.37
N ARG A 153 2.64 8.04 -10.63
CA ARG A 153 1.21 8.06 -11.00
C ARG A 153 0.45 6.77 -10.66
N ILE A 154 1.16 5.69 -10.33
CA ILE A 154 0.57 4.38 -10.03
C ILE A 154 -0.33 4.46 -8.79
N LEU A 155 0.10 5.16 -7.73
CA LEU A 155 -0.71 5.31 -6.51
C LEU A 155 -2.00 6.10 -6.77
N PHE A 156 -1.92 7.11 -7.63
CA PHE A 156 -3.10 7.86 -8.08
C PHE A 156 -4.08 6.97 -8.85
N LEU A 157 -3.58 6.22 -9.84
CA LEU A 157 -4.40 5.30 -10.64
C LEU A 157 -5.02 4.21 -9.77
N LEU A 158 -4.25 3.61 -8.87
CA LEU A 158 -4.73 2.63 -7.90
C LEU A 158 -5.87 3.19 -7.04
N GLY A 159 -5.67 4.40 -6.50
CA GLY A 159 -6.69 5.09 -5.70
C GLY A 159 -8.00 5.29 -6.48
N ILE A 160 -7.93 5.78 -7.71
CA ILE A 160 -9.11 5.94 -8.56
C ILE A 160 -9.76 4.60 -8.88
N SER A 161 -8.98 3.57 -9.27
CA SER A 161 -9.51 2.26 -9.61
C SER A 161 -10.30 1.65 -8.45
N LEU A 162 -9.77 1.71 -7.23
CA LEU A 162 -10.46 1.23 -6.03
C LEU A 162 -11.76 2.00 -5.78
N GLY A 163 -11.73 3.33 -5.95
CA GLY A 163 -12.92 4.17 -5.83
C GLY A 163 -13.99 3.82 -6.87
N VAL A 164 -13.61 3.72 -8.14
CA VAL A 164 -14.54 3.41 -9.25
C VAL A 164 -15.14 2.01 -9.11
N ILE A 165 -14.34 1.00 -8.77
CA ILE A 165 -14.81 -0.39 -8.62
C ILE A 165 -15.75 -0.54 -7.41
N SER A 166 -15.62 0.32 -6.39
CA SER A 166 -16.49 0.26 -5.23
C SER A 166 -17.96 0.60 -5.51
N PHE A 167 -18.25 1.45 -6.51
CA PHE A 167 -19.62 1.87 -6.84
C PHE A 167 -20.51 0.74 -7.37
N PRO A 168 -20.13 -0.06 -8.38
CA PRO A 168 -20.96 -1.17 -8.83
C PRO A 168 -21.16 -2.23 -7.74
N LEU A 169 -20.23 -2.37 -6.80
CA LEU A 169 -20.36 -3.30 -5.67
C LEU A 169 -21.50 -2.89 -4.72
N LEU A 170 -21.84 -1.60 -4.60
CA LEU A 170 -22.98 -1.15 -3.79
C LEU A 170 -24.33 -1.67 -4.28
N LEU A 171 -24.41 -2.11 -5.54
CA LEU A 171 -25.65 -2.65 -6.12
C LEU A 171 -25.90 -4.12 -5.72
N ILE A 172 -24.93 -4.77 -5.08
CA ILE A 172 -25.02 -6.18 -4.70
C ILE A 172 -25.63 -6.28 -3.31
N SER A 173 -26.82 -6.88 -3.22
CA SER A 173 -27.54 -7.07 -1.96
C SER A 173 -27.06 -8.27 -1.15
N ASP A 174 -26.43 -9.26 -1.80
CA ASP A 174 -25.84 -10.41 -1.13
C ASP A 174 -24.50 -10.01 -0.49
N THR A 175 -24.48 -9.92 0.84
CA THR A 175 -23.33 -9.47 1.63
C THR A 175 -22.14 -10.41 1.55
N VAL A 176 -22.37 -11.71 1.34
CA VAL A 176 -21.32 -12.72 1.21
C VAL A 176 -20.65 -12.57 -0.15
N LEU A 177 -21.45 -12.53 -1.22
CA LEU A 177 -20.95 -12.30 -2.58
C LEU A 177 -20.23 -10.96 -2.70
N LEU A 178 -20.80 -9.91 -2.13
CA LEU A 178 -20.19 -8.58 -2.04
C LEU A 178 -18.81 -8.65 -1.37
N GLY A 179 -18.69 -9.38 -0.26
CA GLY A 179 -17.43 -9.55 0.43
C GLY A 179 -16.35 -10.21 -0.41
N TYR A 180 -16.67 -11.33 -1.07
CA TYR A 180 -15.72 -12.01 -1.96
C TYR A 180 -15.28 -11.13 -3.13
N LEU A 181 -16.21 -10.41 -3.75
CA LEU A 181 -15.91 -9.52 -4.88
C LEU A 181 -15.09 -8.31 -4.43
N ALA A 182 -15.41 -7.70 -3.30
CA ALA A 182 -14.66 -6.58 -2.74
C ALA A 182 -13.22 -6.97 -2.41
N LEU A 183 -13.01 -8.13 -1.76
CA LEU A 183 -11.68 -8.65 -1.45
C LEU A 183 -10.91 -9.01 -2.71
N THR A 184 -11.56 -9.61 -3.70
CA THR A 184 -10.92 -9.95 -4.98
C THR A 184 -10.50 -8.69 -5.75
N ALA A 185 -11.38 -7.69 -5.84
CA ALA A 185 -11.08 -6.41 -6.44
C ALA A 185 -9.91 -5.71 -5.74
N PHE A 186 -9.91 -5.72 -4.40
CA PHE A 186 -8.81 -5.21 -3.59
C PHE A 186 -7.50 -5.92 -3.95
N SER A 187 -7.45 -7.25 -3.89
CA SER A 187 -6.26 -8.05 -4.19
C SER A 187 -5.70 -7.73 -5.57
N ILE A 188 -6.55 -7.78 -6.60
CA ILE A 188 -6.14 -7.59 -7.99
C ILE A 188 -5.56 -6.19 -8.17
N CYS A 189 -6.25 -5.16 -7.66
CA CYS A 189 -5.79 -3.77 -7.81
C CYS A 189 -4.40 -3.58 -7.19
N PHE A 190 -4.21 -4.04 -5.95
CA PHE A 190 -2.95 -3.90 -5.22
C PHE A 190 -1.81 -4.70 -5.83
N ILE A 191 -2.05 -5.97 -6.21
CA ILE A 191 -1.04 -6.83 -6.83
C ILE A 191 -0.63 -6.27 -8.19
N VAL A 192 -1.59 -5.88 -9.05
CA VAL A 192 -1.30 -5.32 -10.37
C VAL A 192 -0.52 -4.01 -10.24
N ALA A 193 -0.95 -3.11 -9.35
CA ALA A 193 -0.23 -1.86 -9.09
C ALA A 193 1.22 -2.13 -8.63
N GLY A 194 1.42 -3.07 -7.71
CA GLY A 194 2.75 -3.44 -7.23
C GLY A 194 3.65 -4.06 -8.31
N LEU A 195 3.09 -4.93 -9.18
CA LEU A 195 3.80 -5.49 -10.32
C LEU A 195 4.20 -4.42 -11.34
N VAL A 196 3.30 -3.49 -11.66
CA VAL A 196 3.58 -2.37 -12.58
C VAL A 196 4.68 -1.48 -12.00
N MET A 197 4.64 -1.20 -10.69
CA MET A 197 5.63 -0.37 -10.01
C MET A 197 7.02 -1.02 -10.01
N ASN A 198 7.09 -2.33 -9.76
CA ASN A 198 8.33 -3.11 -9.86
C ASN A 198 8.87 -3.15 -11.30
N LYS A 199 8.01 -3.31 -12.31
CA LYS A 199 8.42 -3.26 -13.72
C LYS A 199 8.99 -1.90 -14.10
N MET A 200 8.36 -0.81 -13.65
CA MET A 200 8.89 0.54 -13.90
C MET A 200 10.24 0.76 -13.22
N ALA A 201 10.43 0.27 -11.99
CA ALA A 201 11.72 0.32 -11.31
C ALA A 201 12.80 -0.45 -12.10
N ALA A 202 12.50 -1.67 -12.56
CA ALA A 202 13.44 -2.46 -13.37
C ALA A 202 13.79 -1.76 -14.71
N GLY A 203 12.85 -1.02 -15.30
CA GLY A 203 13.09 -0.24 -16.51
C GLY A 203 14.05 0.93 -16.33
N MET A 204 14.18 1.48 -15.12
CA MET A 204 15.09 2.60 -14.81
C MET A 204 16.57 2.18 -14.82
N LEU A 205 16.85 0.90 -14.58
CA LEU A 205 18.21 0.35 -14.59
C LEU A 205 18.66 -0.13 -15.97
N ARG A 206 17.78 -0.14 -16.98
CA ARG A 206 18.17 -0.52 -18.34
C ARG A 206 18.82 0.66 -19.04
N PRO A 207 20.00 0.49 -19.68
CA PRO A 207 20.60 1.54 -20.49
C PRO A 207 19.62 1.89 -21.61
N ARG A 208 19.39 3.20 -21.82
CA ARG A 208 18.69 3.68 -23.01
C ARG A 208 19.60 3.35 -24.19
N VAL A 209 19.22 2.36 -24.98
CA VAL A 209 19.84 2.06 -26.28
C VAL A 209 19.39 3.11 -27.27
#